data_AF-A0A7Z2T870-F1
#
_entry.id   AF-A0A7Z2T870-F1
#
_cell.length_a   1.000
_cell.length_b   1.000
_cell.length_c   1.000
_cell.angle_alpha   90.00
_cell.angle_beta   90.00
_cell.angle_gamma   90.00
#
_symmetry.space_group_name_H-M   'P 1'
#
loop_
_entity.id
_entity.type
_entity.pdbx_description
1 polymer ?
#
loop_
_entity_poly.entity_id
_entity_poly.type
_entity_poly.pdbx_seq_one_letter_code
_entity_poly.pdbx_strand_id
1 'polypeptide(L)'
;MDTLPAIVIAKNDWLHNQVEVEYPTKESLKGRELYFSRYNTSQVLSIDEVAGEASLPADSIYLVDFHRLTVMFSLLQAKLWPSQDDQDLILEFLSQIIYSEPCELYLAFADGAPIGAGLVTQTEQGCLISDISCESSLSSGDFAVSLATKLGEQGVQVTDVEI
;
A
#
# COMPACT_ATOMS: atom_id res chain seq x y z
N MET A 1 -5.35 14.34 -21.79
CA MET A 1 -5.85 13.33 -20.85
C MET A 1 -4.64 12.48 -20.55
N ASP A 2 -3.96 12.74 -19.44
CA ASP A 2 -2.85 11.90 -19.03
C ASP A 2 -3.44 10.56 -18.64
N THR A 3 -3.14 9.54 -19.44
CA THR A 3 -3.54 8.16 -19.17
C THR A 3 -2.77 7.65 -17.97
N LEU A 4 -3.46 7.06 -16.98
CA LEU A 4 -2.82 6.42 -15.84
C LEU A 4 -1.75 5.41 -16.30
N PRO A 5 -0.57 5.36 -15.64
CA PRO A 5 0.45 4.37 -15.97
C PRO A 5 -0.09 2.95 -15.87
N ALA A 6 0.36 2.06 -16.76
CA ALA A 6 -0.12 0.67 -16.82
C ALA A 6 0.08 -0.10 -15.50
N ILE A 7 1.18 0.17 -14.78
CA ILE A 7 1.45 -0.44 -13.47
C ILE A 7 0.45 0.01 -12.38
N VAL A 8 -0.02 1.26 -12.44
CA VAL A 8 -1.09 1.77 -11.54
C VAL A 8 -2.43 1.13 -11.89
N ILE A 9 -2.70 0.92 -13.19
CA ILE A 9 -3.91 0.20 -13.63
C ILE A 9 -3.89 -1.25 -13.09
N ALA A 10 -2.77 -1.96 -13.25
CA ALA A 10 -2.62 -3.33 -12.75
C ALA A 10 -2.85 -3.43 -11.23
N LYS A 11 -2.27 -2.50 -10.46
CA LYS A 11 -2.50 -2.36 -9.02
C LYS A 11 -3.98 -2.12 -8.69
N ASN A 12 -4.60 -1.14 -9.35
CA ASN A 12 -5.99 -0.78 -9.12
C ASN A 12 -6.94 -1.94 -9.45
N ASP A 13 -6.69 -2.65 -10.55
CA ASP A 13 -7.46 -3.84 -10.92
C ASP A 13 -7.31 -4.95 -9.87
N TRP A 14 -6.10 -5.18 -9.36
CA TRP A 14 -5.86 -6.16 -8.30
C TRP A 14 -6.62 -5.82 -7.00
N LEU A 15 -6.57 -4.56 -6.55
CA LEU A 15 -7.33 -4.10 -5.38
C LEU A 15 -8.83 -4.18 -5.60
N HIS A 16 -9.31 -3.78 -6.79
CA HIS A 16 -10.72 -3.81 -7.13
C HIS A 16 -11.30 -5.22 -7.05
N ASN A 17 -10.53 -6.22 -7.51
CA ASN A 17 -10.93 -7.61 -7.58
C ASN A 17 -10.97 -8.34 -6.23
N GLN A 18 -10.46 -7.74 -5.15
CA GLN A 18 -10.48 -8.35 -3.80
C GLN A 18 -11.90 -8.63 -3.28
N VAL A 19 -12.90 -7.92 -3.80
CA VAL A 19 -14.31 -8.08 -3.42
C VAL A 19 -15.19 -8.60 -4.57
N GLU A 20 -14.59 -8.97 -5.71
CA GLU A 20 -15.29 -9.59 -6.83
C GLU A 20 -15.44 -11.11 -6.59
N VAL A 21 -16.16 -11.44 -5.52
CA VAL A 21 -16.44 -12.81 -5.06
C VAL A 21 -17.95 -13.11 -5.17
N GLU A 22 -18.34 -14.37 -4.96
CA GLU A 22 -19.74 -14.80 -5.10
C GLU A 22 -20.70 -14.05 -4.15
N TYR A 23 -20.23 -13.69 -2.95
CA TYR A 23 -21.04 -13.05 -1.91
C TYR A 23 -20.24 -11.97 -1.15
N PRO A 24 -19.97 -10.79 -1.74
CA PRO A 24 -19.30 -9.70 -1.02
C PRO A 24 -20.24 -9.10 0.02
N THR A 25 -19.67 -8.60 1.12
CA THR A 25 -20.43 -7.83 2.11
C THR A 25 -20.75 -6.44 1.53
N LYS A 26 -21.84 -5.82 2.00
CA LYS A 26 -22.19 -4.45 1.55
C LYS A 26 -21.15 -3.44 2.02
N GLU A 27 -20.56 -3.71 3.17
CA GLU A 27 -19.53 -2.94 3.84
C GLU A 27 -18.23 -2.99 3.03
N SER A 28 -17.77 -4.16 2.56
CA SER A 28 -16.58 -4.25 1.71
C SER A 28 -16.76 -3.53 0.37
N LEU A 29 -17.95 -3.59 -0.24
CA LEU A 29 -18.25 -2.85 -1.48
C LEU A 29 -18.17 -1.33 -1.27
N LYS A 30 -18.77 -0.82 -0.18
CA LYS A 30 -18.66 0.60 0.20
C LYS A 30 -17.23 1.00 0.55
N GLY A 31 -16.51 0.13 1.26
CA GLY A 31 -15.11 0.33 1.61
C GLY A 31 -14.22 0.45 0.37
N ARG A 32 -14.45 -0.38 -0.66
CA ARG A 32 -13.79 -0.25 -1.96
C ARG A 32 -14.09 1.09 -2.63
N GLU A 33 -15.36 1.48 -2.74
CA GLU A 33 -15.74 2.77 -3.35
C GLU A 33 -15.08 3.95 -2.62
N LEU A 34 -15.11 3.92 -1.28
CA LEU A 34 -14.47 4.91 -0.43
C LEU A 34 -12.96 4.94 -0.61
N TYR A 35 -12.31 3.76 -0.68
CA TYR A 35 -10.88 3.62 -0.92
C TYR A 35 -10.47 4.35 -2.21
N PHE A 36 -11.08 3.98 -3.34
CA PHE A 36 -10.75 4.56 -4.64
C PHE A 36 -11.10 6.06 -4.76
N SER A 37 -12.05 6.56 -3.96
CA SER A 37 -12.36 8.00 -3.95
C SER A 37 -11.16 8.87 -3.52
N ARG A 38 -10.28 8.34 -2.67
CA ARG A 38 -9.07 9.04 -2.17
C ARG A 38 -7.96 9.08 -3.21
N TYR A 39 -7.74 7.98 -3.92
CA TYR A 39 -6.58 7.82 -4.83
C TYR A 39 -6.80 8.42 -6.23
N ASN A 40 -7.93 9.08 -6.47
CA ASN A 40 -8.16 9.83 -7.71
C ASN A 40 -7.23 11.06 -7.88
N THR A 41 -6.53 11.47 -6.82
CA THR A 41 -5.63 12.63 -6.84
C THR A 41 -4.16 12.28 -6.66
N SER A 42 -3.81 10.99 -6.63
CA SER A 42 -2.42 10.55 -6.43
C SER A 42 -1.52 10.97 -7.59
N GLN A 43 -0.25 11.20 -7.29
CA GLN A 43 0.80 11.48 -8.26
C GLN A 43 1.79 10.33 -8.30
N VAL A 44 2.21 9.96 -9.52
CA VAL A 44 3.28 8.99 -9.72
C VAL A 44 4.57 9.76 -9.98
N LEU A 45 5.59 9.48 -9.17
CA LEU A 45 6.92 10.05 -9.25
C LEU A 45 7.94 8.94 -9.49
N SER A 46 9.04 9.25 -10.17
CA SER A 46 10.20 8.36 -10.15
C SER A 46 10.73 8.23 -8.72
N ILE A 47 11.23 7.05 -8.33
CA ILE A 47 11.86 6.86 -7.02
C ILE A 47 13.00 7.86 -6.75
N ASP A 48 13.72 8.28 -7.80
CA ASP A 48 14.80 9.28 -7.71
C ASP A 48 14.29 10.71 -7.42
N GLU A 49 13.00 10.97 -7.65
CA GLU A 49 12.35 12.27 -7.41
C GLU A 49 11.70 12.36 -6.03
N VAL A 50 11.60 11.23 -5.31
CA VAL A 50 11.00 11.17 -3.98
C VAL A 50 11.91 11.86 -2.96
N ALA A 51 11.40 12.89 -2.31
CA ALA A 51 12.07 13.52 -1.19
C ALA A 51 11.96 12.63 0.07
N GLY A 52 13.04 11.91 0.39
CA GLY A 52 13.14 11.06 1.58
C GLY A 52 14.52 10.42 1.71
N GLU A 53 14.80 9.84 2.87
CA GLU A 53 16.03 9.09 3.14
C GLU A 53 15.69 7.68 3.64
N ALA A 54 16.60 6.72 3.40
CA ALA A 54 16.50 5.37 3.96
C ALA A 54 16.72 5.41 5.48
N SER A 55 15.70 5.82 6.22
CA SER A 55 15.75 6.04 7.67
C SER A 55 15.32 4.82 8.49
N LEU A 56 14.69 3.82 7.85
CA LEU A 56 14.29 2.57 8.49
C LEU A 56 15.30 1.45 8.18
N PRO A 57 15.72 0.67 9.18
CA PRO A 57 16.46 -0.56 8.96
C PRO A 57 15.70 -1.55 8.05
N ALA A 58 16.39 -2.23 7.13
CA ALA A 58 15.74 -3.19 6.22
C ALA A 58 15.08 -4.38 6.94
N ASP A 59 15.58 -4.74 8.13
CA ASP A 59 15.03 -5.78 9.00
C ASP A 59 13.79 -5.32 9.80
N SER A 60 13.52 -4.01 9.84
CA SER A 60 12.31 -3.46 10.45
C SER A 60 11.12 -3.39 9.50
N ILE A 61 11.31 -3.71 8.21
CA ILE A 61 10.27 -3.75 7.19
C ILE A 61 10.00 -5.21 6.79
N TYR A 62 8.74 -5.63 6.88
CA TYR A 62 8.31 -7.01 6.72
C TYR A 62 7.31 -7.16 5.59
N LEU A 63 7.47 -8.23 4.80
CA LEU A 63 6.43 -8.70 3.89
C LEU A 63 5.24 -9.19 4.72
N VAL A 64 4.04 -8.86 4.28
CA VAL A 64 2.79 -9.23 4.93
C VAL A 64 2.33 -10.58 4.35
N ASP A 65 2.68 -11.67 5.02
CA ASP A 65 2.49 -13.05 4.53
C ASP A 65 1.45 -13.87 5.33
N PHE A 66 0.87 -13.30 6.39
CA PHE A 66 -0.22 -13.91 7.15
C PHE A 66 -1.28 -12.90 7.58
N HIS A 67 -2.47 -13.42 7.89
CA HIS A 67 -3.68 -12.65 8.16
C HIS A 67 -3.50 -11.54 9.21
N ARG A 68 -2.78 -11.79 10.31
CA ARG A 68 -2.58 -10.77 11.35
C ARG A 68 -1.79 -9.56 10.84
N LEU A 69 -0.84 -9.75 9.92
CA LEU A 69 -0.17 -8.62 9.28
C LEU A 69 -1.12 -7.91 8.30
N THR A 70 -1.96 -8.64 7.56
CA THR A 70 -2.99 -8.02 6.71
C THR A 70 -3.88 -7.08 7.53
N VAL A 71 -4.32 -7.51 8.70
CA VAL A 71 -5.13 -6.67 9.61
C VAL A 71 -4.34 -5.44 10.08
N MET A 72 -3.05 -5.56 10.40
CA MET A 72 -2.22 -4.41 10.77
C MET A 72 -2.06 -3.41 9.62
N PHE A 73 -1.87 -3.90 8.39
CA PHE A 73 -1.87 -3.09 7.18
C PHE A 73 -3.19 -2.31 7.04
N SER A 74 -4.33 -3.02 7.12
CA SER A 74 -5.66 -2.41 7.02
C SER A 74 -5.91 -1.35 8.10
N LEU A 75 -5.45 -1.59 9.33
CA LEU A 75 -5.56 -0.64 10.43
C LEU A 75 -4.73 0.63 10.19
N LEU A 76 -3.51 0.51 9.68
CA LEU A 76 -2.69 1.68 9.33
C LEU A 76 -3.31 2.48 8.18
N GLN A 77 -3.79 1.79 7.14
CA GLN A 77 -4.49 2.44 6.03
C GLN A 77 -5.75 3.16 6.48
N ALA A 78 -6.59 2.52 7.30
CA ALA A 78 -7.84 3.10 7.79
C ALA A 78 -7.61 4.45 8.49
N LYS A 79 -6.51 4.63 9.25
CA LYS A 79 -6.18 5.89 9.94
C LYS A 79 -6.08 7.12 9.01
N LEU A 80 -5.94 6.91 7.70
CA LEU A 80 -5.97 8.00 6.72
C LEU A 80 -7.35 8.66 6.58
N TRP A 81 -8.42 8.04 7.09
CA TRP A 81 -9.78 8.56 7.09
C TRP A 81 -10.16 9.18 8.44
N PRO A 82 -10.85 10.34 8.44
CA PRO A 82 -11.09 11.11 9.66
C PRO A 82 -12.21 10.57 10.54
N SER A 83 -13.17 9.82 9.98
CA SER A 83 -14.34 9.33 10.71
C SER A 83 -14.22 7.84 11.05
N GLN A 84 -14.78 7.42 12.18
CA GLN A 84 -14.76 6.01 12.58
C GLN A 84 -15.54 5.15 11.58
N ASP A 85 -16.67 5.64 11.07
CA ASP A 85 -17.48 4.93 10.08
C ASP A 85 -16.68 4.65 8.80
N ASP A 86 -15.91 5.64 8.31
CA ASP A 86 -15.03 5.47 7.16
C ASP A 86 -13.88 4.49 7.46
N GLN A 87 -13.28 4.60 8.65
CA GLN A 87 -12.21 3.69 9.10
C GLN A 87 -12.68 2.24 9.12
N ASP A 88 -13.89 1.98 9.64
CA ASP A 88 -14.46 0.64 9.72
C ASP A 88 -14.72 0.06 8.32
N LEU A 89 -15.19 0.89 7.36
CA LEU A 89 -15.38 0.48 5.97
C LEU A 89 -14.06 0.13 5.27
N ILE A 90 -13.01 0.93 5.48
CA ILE A 90 -11.68 0.67 4.91
C ILE A 90 -11.06 -0.58 5.52
N LEU A 91 -11.21 -0.76 6.83
CA LEU A 91 -10.76 -1.96 7.52
C LEU A 91 -11.44 -3.20 6.94
N GLU A 92 -12.76 -3.19 6.80
CA GLU A 92 -13.55 -4.30 6.24
C GLU A 92 -13.20 -4.59 4.78
N PHE A 93 -12.85 -3.59 3.98
CA PHE A 93 -12.39 -3.82 2.61
C PHE A 93 -11.00 -4.46 2.58
N LEU A 94 -10.02 -3.88 3.27
CA LEU A 94 -8.62 -4.29 3.15
C LEU A 94 -8.29 -5.56 3.96
N SER A 95 -9.00 -5.86 5.05
CA SER A 95 -8.74 -7.07 5.84
C SER A 95 -9.09 -8.36 5.10
N GLN A 96 -9.88 -8.26 4.02
CA GLN A 96 -10.30 -9.37 3.17
C GLN A 96 -9.31 -9.66 2.05
N ILE A 97 -8.19 -8.92 1.95
CA ILE A 97 -7.18 -9.13 0.91
C ILE A 97 -6.73 -10.59 0.88
N ILE A 98 -6.81 -11.18 -0.31
CA ILE A 98 -6.26 -12.49 -0.64
C ILE A 98 -5.00 -12.26 -1.47
N TYR A 99 -3.86 -12.73 -0.96
CA TYR A 99 -2.58 -12.53 -1.63
C TYR A 99 -2.50 -13.27 -2.96
N SER A 100 -2.15 -12.51 -3.99
CA SER A 100 -1.87 -12.98 -5.34
C SER A 100 -1.01 -11.95 -6.07
N GLU A 101 -0.28 -12.40 -7.09
CA GLU A 101 0.37 -11.48 -8.03
C GLU A 101 -0.66 -10.49 -8.63
N PRO A 102 -0.26 -9.25 -8.95
CA PRO A 102 1.10 -8.71 -8.93
C PRO A 102 1.48 -7.96 -7.63
N CYS A 103 0.64 -7.99 -6.59
CA CYS A 103 0.78 -7.11 -5.44
C CYS A 103 1.23 -7.83 -4.17
N GLU A 104 2.10 -7.16 -3.43
CA GLU A 104 2.56 -7.55 -2.10
C GLU A 104 2.35 -6.39 -1.13
N LEU A 105 2.07 -6.68 0.13
CA LEU A 105 1.94 -5.64 1.16
C LEU A 105 3.16 -5.68 2.08
N TYR A 106 3.57 -4.51 2.57
CA TYR A 106 4.71 -4.36 3.46
C TYR A 106 4.34 -3.52 4.69
N LEU A 107 4.94 -3.85 5.83
CA LEU A 107 4.80 -3.14 7.10
C LEU A 107 6.16 -2.79 7.68
N ALA A 108 6.36 -1.53 8.07
CA ALA A 108 7.47 -1.10 8.90
C ALA A 108 7.08 -1.14 10.38
N PHE A 109 7.99 -1.63 11.24
CA PHE A 109 7.81 -1.70 12.68
C PHE A 109 8.86 -0.86 13.42
N ALA A 110 8.44 -0.23 14.52
CA ALA A 110 9.33 0.30 15.53
C ALA A 110 8.76 -0.06 16.92
N ASP A 111 9.64 -0.47 17.84
CA ASP A 111 9.26 -0.85 19.22
C ASP A 111 8.09 -1.86 19.31
N GLY A 112 8.00 -2.76 18.32
CA GLY A 112 6.96 -3.80 18.26
C GLY A 112 5.59 -3.32 17.76
N ALA A 113 5.46 -2.08 17.31
CA ALA A 113 4.25 -1.52 16.72
C ALA A 113 4.45 -1.21 15.22
N PRO A 114 3.43 -1.40 14.37
CA PRO A 114 3.50 -1.00 12.97
C PRO A 114 3.43 0.53 12.86
N ILE A 115 4.41 1.13 12.18
CA ILE A 115 4.54 2.58 12.02
C ILE A 115 4.42 3.06 10.57
N GLY A 116 4.47 2.13 9.61
CA GLY A 116 4.34 2.40 8.19
C GLY A 116 3.80 1.19 7.45
N ALA A 117 3.05 1.43 6.39
CA ALA A 117 2.50 0.42 5.50
C ALA A 117 2.63 0.90 4.05
N GLY A 118 2.77 -0.03 3.13
CA GLY A 118 2.71 0.25 1.70
C GLY A 118 2.45 -1.01 0.89
N LEU A 119 2.03 -0.80 -0.35
CA LEU A 119 1.78 -1.83 -1.33
C LEU A 119 2.89 -1.78 -2.40
N VAL A 120 3.38 -2.94 -2.79
CA VAL A 120 4.37 -3.10 -3.86
C VAL A 120 3.69 -3.83 -5.02
N THR A 121 3.66 -3.21 -6.20
CA THR A 121 3.19 -3.85 -7.43
C THR A 121 4.38 -4.15 -8.32
N GLN A 122 4.57 -5.42 -8.69
CA GLN A 122 5.63 -5.84 -9.60
C GLN A 122 5.03 -6.32 -10.91
N THR A 123 5.47 -5.74 -12.03
CA THR A 123 5.10 -6.18 -13.38
C THR A 123 6.35 -6.29 -14.25
N GLU A 124 6.21 -6.78 -15.48
CA GLU A 124 7.31 -6.76 -16.45
C GLU A 124 7.82 -5.33 -16.76
N GLN A 125 7.03 -4.30 -16.45
CA GLN A 125 7.30 -2.91 -16.80
C GLN A 125 8.06 -2.15 -15.70
N GLY A 126 8.09 -2.68 -14.47
CA GLY A 126 8.72 -2.03 -13.34
C GLY A 126 8.17 -2.47 -12.00
N CYS A 127 8.52 -1.72 -10.96
CA CYS A 127 8.09 -1.96 -9.59
C CYS A 127 7.62 -0.63 -8.98
N LEU A 128 6.36 -0.60 -8.57
CA LEU A 128 5.69 0.55 -7.98
C LEU A 128 5.53 0.35 -6.47
N ILE A 129 5.92 1.35 -5.67
CA ILE A 129 5.46 1.47 -4.28
C ILE A 129 4.25 2.40 -4.26
N SER A 130 3.15 2.00 -3.63
CA SER A 130 1.92 2.77 -3.56
C SER A 130 1.21 2.60 -2.22
N ASP A 131 0.09 3.31 -2.07
CA ASP A 131 -0.84 3.16 -0.94
C ASP A 131 -0.16 3.30 0.42
N ILE A 132 0.76 4.26 0.52
CA ILE A 132 1.59 4.46 1.71
C ILE A 132 0.76 5.11 2.83
N SER A 133 0.79 4.51 4.02
CA SER A 133 0.37 5.16 5.26
C SER A 133 1.50 5.11 6.28
N CYS A 134 1.70 6.20 7.01
CA CYS A 134 2.73 6.32 8.03
C CYS A 134 2.17 7.03 9.26
N GLU A 135 2.67 6.63 10.43
CA GLU A 135 2.51 7.42 11.66
C GLU A 135 3.24 8.76 11.52
N SER A 136 2.85 9.77 12.32
CA SER A 136 3.35 11.15 12.18
C SER A 136 4.87 11.31 12.32
N SER A 137 5.55 10.32 12.88
CA SER A 137 7.01 10.29 13.04
C SER A 137 7.77 9.83 11.81
N LEU A 138 7.10 9.34 10.77
CA LEU A 138 7.70 8.79 9.55
C LEU A 138 7.05 9.46 8.33
N SER A 139 7.85 10.02 7.44
CA SER A 139 7.32 10.57 6.19
C SER A 139 7.09 9.46 5.16
N SER A 140 6.12 9.65 4.26
CA SER A 140 5.86 8.69 3.17
C SER A 140 7.09 8.51 2.27
N GLY A 141 7.88 9.57 2.07
CA GLY A 141 9.12 9.51 1.29
C GLY A 141 10.19 8.65 1.96
N ASP A 142 10.39 8.83 3.27
CA ASP A 142 11.34 8.02 4.04
C ASP A 142 10.96 6.54 4.04
N PHE A 143 9.66 6.24 4.19
CA PHE A 143 9.16 4.88 4.08
C PHE A 143 9.41 4.30 2.69
N ALA A 144 9.07 5.04 1.63
CA ALA A 144 9.25 4.59 0.25
C ALA A 144 10.72 4.31 -0.09
N VAL A 145 11.64 5.20 0.28
CA VAL A 145 13.07 5.03 0.04
C VAL A 145 13.64 3.86 0.86
N SER A 146 13.19 3.69 2.11
CA SER A 146 13.61 2.55 2.95
C SER A 146 13.12 1.21 2.39
N LEU A 147 11.86 1.15 1.94
CA LEU A 147 11.28 -0.04 1.30
C LEU A 147 11.96 -0.35 -0.03
N ALA A 148 12.24 0.66 -0.85
CA ALA A 148 13.00 0.49 -2.09
C ALA A 148 14.42 -0.04 -1.83
N THR A 149 15.09 0.44 -0.79
CA THR A 149 16.40 -0.07 -0.37
C THR A 149 16.33 -1.55 -0.03
N LYS A 150 15.36 -1.96 0.80
CA LYS A 150 15.14 -3.37 1.16
C LYS A 150 14.88 -4.25 -0.08
N LEU A 151 14.01 -3.80 -0.97
CA LEU A 151 13.69 -4.52 -2.20
C LEU A 151 14.93 -4.67 -3.10
N GLY A 152 15.78 -3.63 -3.16
CA GLY A 152 17.06 -3.67 -3.86
C GLY A 152 18.03 -4.74 -3.32
N GLU A 153 18.08 -4.94 -2.00
CA GLU A 153 18.85 -6.04 -1.38
C GLU A 153 18.33 -7.43 -1.77
N GLN A 154 17.06 -7.52 -2.17
CA GLN A 154 16.40 -8.73 -2.66
C GLN A 154 16.44 -8.87 -4.19
N GLY A 155 17.09 -7.93 -4.89
CA GLY A 155 17.22 -7.93 -6.35
C GLY A 155 16.01 -7.33 -7.09
N VAL A 156 15.11 -6.65 -6.40
CA VAL A 156 13.97 -5.94 -6.99
C VAL A 156 14.30 -4.45 -7.09
N GLN A 157 14.30 -3.90 -8.30
CA GLN A 157 14.53 -2.48 -8.52
C GLN A 157 13.19 -1.74 -8.58
N VAL A 158 12.92 -0.92 -7.56
CA VAL A 158 11.79 0.03 -7.57
C VAL A 158 12.04 1.12 -8.60
N THR A 159 11.03 1.44 -9.39
CA THR A 159 11.09 2.47 -10.43
C THR A 159 10.27 3.70 -10.05
N ASP A 160 9.08 3.47 -9.48
CA ASP A 160 8.09 4.52 -9.29
C ASP A 160 7.48 4.45 -7.88
N VAL A 161 6.98 5.60 -7.42
CA VAL A 161 6.20 5.73 -6.19
C VAL A 161 4.93 6.53 -6.46
N GLU A 162 3.80 6.04 -5.98
CA GLU A 162 2.51 6.74 -6.00
C GLU A 162 2.22 7.35 -4.62
N ILE A 163 2.13 8.68 -4.55
CA ILE A 163 1.87 9.47 -3.33
C ILE A 163 0.71 10.46 -3.47
#